data_AF-A0AAE0ITQ8-F1
#
_entry.id   AF-A0AAE0ITQ8-F1
#
_cell.length_a   1.000
_cell.length_b   1.000
_cell.length_c   1.000
_cell.angle_alpha   90.00
_cell.angle_beta   90.00
_cell.angle_gamma   90.00
#
_symmetry.space_group_name_H-M   'P 1'
#
loop_
_entity.id
_entity.type
_entity.pdbx_description
1 polymer ?
#
loop_
_entity_poly.entity_id
_entity_poly.type
_entity_poly.pdbx_seq_one_letter_code
_entity_poly.pdbx_strand_id
1 'polypeptide(L)'
;MPLTPLKVKGKGPRPKPWAPPDPARFKRRKRENLNEDDMKEATDAASQGSKRRRRLKTKPAALIEQLPTEILERIFILSANLNFPRSSLRLGLFLSHKSCLSELIVAVFSPTWELWFGCPRRAISSYHGFIDDRDQFGGDPDFQTAILACRWINLSLVLEAQQVWYRRHGKGRPFGRVDTWYPALEDDLDESEQARLDHLVELGPRGPGLCESVDSFGDTVDTTCCFATDWEQLESQRIRFHDKYSGYYPFRCFFLPGYWDVHPLTRIPNHFLTGPYDWDKAKWLFWFFRAGAAVIPEYQTWELTKLGYERIMLLEDHHLAYRLVQLFSLLNVFRHWPYFLRDEKLDEALSHRHRPVGVRMQYRPGNFSNAETPEAHVWGLAAACMAHREPGDSKVDMMLRANAATRTGLPLMEALLADLA
;
A
#
# COMPACT_ATOMS: atom_id res chain seq x y z
N MET A 1 -27.83 -35.26 60.50
CA MET A 1 -27.95 -34.06 59.65
C MET A 1 -28.91 -34.37 58.51
N PRO A 2 -30.02 -33.63 58.37
CA PRO A 2 -31.01 -33.89 57.32
C PRO A 2 -30.50 -33.37 55.97
N LEU A 3 -30.42 -34.24 54.96
CA LEU A 3 -29.99 -33.90 53.59
C LEU A 3 -31.15 -33.28 52.81
N THR A 4 -30.89 -32.14 52.17
CA THR A 4 -31.83 -31.42 51.32
C THR A 4 -32.14 -32.24 50.05
N PRO A 5 -33.41 -32.42 49.67
CA PRO A 5 -33.76 -33.19 48.47
C PRO A 5 -33.46 -32.40 47.18
N LEU A 6 -32.67 -33.02 46.29
CA LEU A 6 -32.40 -32.56 44.93
C LEU A 6 -33.64 -32.74 44.04
N LYS A 7 -34.24 -31.63 43.61
CA LYS A 7 -35.34 -31.59 42.62
C LYS A 7 -34.79 -31.86 41.21
N VAL A 8 -34.97 -33.08 40.71
CA VAL A 8 -34.68 -33.42 39.31
C VAL A 8 -35.75 -32.79 38.41
N LYS A 9 -35.33 -31.91 37.50
CA LYS A 9 -36.21 -31.21 36.55
C LYS A 9 -36.78 -32.23 35.55
N GLY A 10 -38.10 -32.27 35.43
CA GLY A 10 -38.83 -33.22 34.57
C GLY A 10 -38.38 -33.17 33.11
N LYS A 11 -38.38 -34.35 32.49
CA LYS A 11 -38.10 -34.59 31.06
C LYS A 11 -39.03 -33.72 30.20
N GLY A 12 -38.46 -32.72 29.52
CA GLY A 12 -39.17 -31.98 28.47
C GLY A 12 -39.45 -32.87 27.24
N PRO A 13 -40.44 -32.51 26.41
CA PRO A 13 -40.76 -33.26 25.20
C PRO A 13 -39.58 -33.30 24.24
N ARG A 14 -39.36 -34.46 23.61
CA ARG A 14 -38.24 -34.72 22.68
C ARG A 14 -38.21 -33.66 21.56
N PRO A 15 -37.02 -33.15 21.16
CA PRO A 15 -36.92 -32.25 20.02
C PRO A 15 -37.42 -32.96 18.76
N LYS A 16 -38.29 -32.29 18.00
CA LYS A 16 -38.74 -32.79 16.69
C LYS A 16 -37.54 -32.86 15.74
N PRO A 17 -37.38 -33.92 14.95
CA PRO A 17 -36.35 -33.97 13.92
C PRO A 17 -36.57 -32.82 12.93
N TRP A 18 -35.49 -32.15 12.55
CA TRP A 18 -35.53 -31.08 11.58
C TRP A 18 -36.02 -31.62 10.23
N ALA A 19 -37.01 -30.94 9.64
CA ALA A 19 -37.50 -31.20 8.29
C ALA A 19 -37.32 -29.93 7.44
N PRO A 20 -36.88 -30.04 6.18
CA PRO A 20 -36.77 -28.89 5.28
C PRO A 20 -38.13 -28.22 5.07
N PRO A 21 -38.19 -26.88 4.93
CA PRO A 21 -39.44 -26.17 4.64
C PRO A 21 -40.00 -26.57 3.26
N ASP A 22 -41.24 -27.05 3.23
CA ASP A 22 -41.94 -27.45 2.00
C ASP A 22 -42.10 -26.25 1.04
N PRO A 23 -41.49 -26.30 -0.17
CA PRO A 23 -41.55 -25.20 -1.14
C PRO A 23 -42.96 -24.95 -1.70
N ALA A 24 -43.91 -25.87 -1.54
CA ALA A 24 -45.30 -25.69 -1.97
C ALA A 24 -46.04 -24.59 -1.17
N ARG A 25 -45.63 -24.32 0.07
CA ARG A 25 -46.26 -23.31 0.95
C ARG A 25 -46.03 -21.87 0.49
N PHE A 26 -44.94 -21.61 -0.25
CA PHE A 26 -44.63 -20.26 -0.73
C PHE A 26 -45.43 -19.86 -1.97
N LYS A 27 -45.94 -20.82 -2.74
CA LYS A 27 -46.71 -20.53 -3.97
C LYS A 27 -48.18 -20.19 -3.71
N ARG A 28 -48.77 -20.69 -2.62
CA ARG A 28 -50.20 -20.49 -2.32
C ARG A 28 -50.54 -19.06 -1.88
N ARG A 29 -49.58 -18.34 -1.29
CA ARG A 29 -49.81 -17.00 -0.74
C ARG A 29 -49.87 -15.87 -1.78
N LYS A 30 -49.54 -16.16 -3.06
CA LYS A 30 -49.51 -15.17 -4.14
C LYS A 30 -50.77 -15.21 -5.04
N ARG A 31 -51.74 -16.08 -4.78
CA ARG A 31 -52.92 -16.29 -5.65
C ARG A 31 -54.30 -16.02 -5.01
N GLU A 32 -54.40 -15.70 -3.73
CA GLU A 32 -55.69 -15.49 -3.04
C GLU A 32 -56.12 -14.00 -2.96
N ASN A 33 -55.66 -13.12 -3.86
CA ASN A 33 -55.99 -11.68 -3.80
C ASN A 33 -56.70 -11.13 -5.05
N LEU A 34 -57.34 -11.99 -5.83
CA LEU A 34 -58.21 -11.60 -6.94
C LEU A 34 -59.45 -12.47 -6.87
N ASN A 35 -60.49 -11.99 -6.19
CA ASN A 35 -61.88 -12.27 -6.51
C ASN A 35 -62.69 -11.07 -5.99
N GLU A 36 -63.18 -10.29 -6.94
CA GLU A 36 -64.24 -9.31 -6.81
C GLU A 36 -65.53 -10.11 -6.64
N ASP A 37 -66.13 -10.10 -5.45
CA ASP A 37 -67.55 -10.35 -5.18
C ASP A 37 -67.71 -10.44 -3.66
N ASP A 38 -67.96 -9.29 -3.03
CA ASP A 38 -68.73 -9.20 -1.77
C ASP A 38 -68.92 -7.71 -1.45
N MET A 39 -69.71 -7.06 -2.30
CA MET A 39 -70.28 -5.74 -2.05
C MET A 39 -71.72 -5.95 -1.61
N LYS A 40 -71.95 -5.94 -0.29
CA LYS A 40 -73.19 -5.61 0.45
C LYS A 40 -73.36 -6.51 1.69
N GLU A 41 -72.74 -6.11 2.80
CA GLU A 41 -73.52 -5.93 4.03
C GLU A 41 -72.82 -4.92 4.91
N ALA A 42 -73.54 -3.84 5.15
CA ALA A 42 -73.09 -2.68 5.87
C ALA A 42 -73.20 -2.93 7.38
N THR A 43 -72.47 -2.09 8.12
CA THR A 43 -72.82 -1.60 9.46
C THR A 43 -72.86 -2.64 10.58
N ASP A 44 -71.70 -2.85 11.23
CA ASP A 44 -71.53 -2.87 12.71
C ASP A 44 -70.23 -3.53 13.22
N ALA A 45 -69.27 -3.85 12.34
CA ALA A 45 -67.96 -4.37 12.76
C ALA A 45 -66.79 -3.37 12.59
N ALA A 46 -67.08 -2.08 12.41
CA ALA A 46 -66.10 -1.04 12.09
C ALA A 46 -65.28 -0.51 13.30
N SER A 47 -65.09 -1.29 14.38
CA SER A 47 -64.36 -0.81 15.56
C SER A 47 -63.14 -1.65 16.01
N GLN A 48 -62.85 -2.82 15.43
CA GLN A 48 -61.75 -3.68 15.95
C GLN A 48 -60.83 -4.32 14.89
N GLY A 49 -60.72 -3.73 13.70
CA GLY A 49 -59.87 -4.25 12.61
C GLY A 49 -58.56 -3.51 12.35
N SER A 50 -58.12 -2.60 13.24
CA SER A 50 -56.86 -1.86 13.07
C SER A 50 -55.92 -2.17 14.23
N LYS A 51 -54.63 -2.35 13.93
CA LYS A 51 -53.48 -2.43 14.87
C LYS A 51 -53.11 -3.84 15.37
N ARG A 52 -52.55 -4.66 14.47
CA ARG A 52 -51.53 -5.64 14.90
C ARG A 52 -50.25 -5.56 14.07
N ARG A 53 -49.83 -4.33 13.77
CA ARG A 53 -48.40 -4.02 13.60
C ARG A 53 -47.78 -4.24 14.97
N ARG A 54 -47.14 -5.41 15.18
CA ARG A 54 -46.31 -5.67 16.36
C ARG A 54 -45.33 -4.49 16.46
N ARG A 55 -45.62 -3.53 17.34
CA ARG A 55 -44.63 -2.58 17.82
C ARG A 55 -43.59 -3.47 18.49
N LEU A 56 -42.49 -3.73 17.79
CA LEU A 56 -41.26 -4.17 18.41
C LEU A 56 -41.02 -3.18 19.53
N LYS A 57 -41.22 -3.60 20.78
CA LYS A 57 -40.84 -2.81 21.95
C LYS A 57 -39.35 -2.55 21.78
N THR A 58 -39.00 -1.35 21.35
CA THR A 58 -37.62 -0.88 21.34
C THR A 58 -37.12 -1.05 22.76
N LYS A 59 -36.16 -1.96 22.96
CA LYS A 59 -35.52 -2.11 24.26
C LYS A 59 -34.92 -0.74 24.63
N PRO A 60 -35.02 -0.31 25.89
CA PRO A 60 -34.37 0.91 26.33
C PRO A 60 -32.87 0.79 26.04
N ALA A 61 -32.27 1.91 25.61
CA ALA A 61 -30.84 1.98 25.31
C ALA A 61 -30.02 1.52 26.51
N ALA A 62 -28.93 0.80 26.28
CA ALA A 62 -28.01 0.45 27.37
C ALA A 62 -27.49 1.73 28.05
N LEU A 63 -27.13 1.68 29.34
CA LEU A 63 -26.69 2.87 30.08
C LEU A 63 -25.54 3.62 29.39
N ILE A 64 -24.62 2.88 28.77
CA ILE A 64 -23.52 3.48 28.01
C ILE A 64 -23.99 4.22 26.76
N GLU A 65 -25.05 3.77 26.09
CA GLU A 65 -25.63 4.41 24.90
C GLU A 65 -26.41 5.68 25.23
N GLN A 66 -26.65 5.96 26.51
CA GLN A 66 -27.31 7.18 26.97
C GLN A 66 -26.32 8.31 27.24
N LEU A 67 -25.01 8.03 27.18
CA LEU A 67 -23.97 9.04 27.36
C LEU A 67 -23.94 10.00 26.14
N PRO A 68 -23.52 11.26 26.36
CA PRO A 68 -23.24 12.19 25.26
C PRO A 68 -22.17 11.63 24.32
N THR A 69 -22.28 11.98 23.02
CA THR A 69 -21.38 11.50 21.97
C THR A 69 -19.92 11.80 22.28
N GLU A 70 -19.63 12.96 22.86
CA GLU A 70 -18.28 13.41 23.20
C GLU A 70 -17.61 12.49 24.25
N ILE A 71 -18.41 11.97 25.19
CA ILE A 71 -17.94 11.02 26.19
C ILE A 71 -17.71 9.64 25.57
N LEU A 72 -18.61 9.22 24.67
CA LEU A 72 -18.47 7.96 23.93
C LEU A 72 -17.20 7.97 23.06
N GLU A 73 -16.92 9.08 22.38
CA GLU A 73 -15.72 9.25 21.56
C GLU A 73 -14.45 9.17 22.41
N ARG A 74 -14.41 9.83 23.56
CA ARG A 74 -13.27 9.74 24.50
C ARG A 74 -13.07 8.32 25.01
N ILE A 75 -14.15 7.64 25.42
CA ILE A 75 -14.07 6.23 25.85
C ILE A 75 -13.51 5.38 24.71
N PHE A 76 -14.01 5.57 23.48
CA PHE A 76 -13.56 4.80 22.33
C PHE A 76 -12.07 4.99 22.07
N ILE A 77 -11.61 6.24 21.96
CA ILE A 77 -10.20 6.58 21.70
C ILE A 77 -9.30 6.06 22.82
N LEU A 78 -9.64 6.32 24.09
CA LEU A 78 -8.83 5.90 25.24
C LEU A 78 -8.79 4.37 25.41
N SER A 79 -9.88 3.68 25.07
CA SER A 79 -9.95 2.22 25.20
C SER A 79 -9.13 1.48 24.14
N ALA A 80 -8.75 2.15 23.05
CA ALA A 80 -8.08 1.55 21.89
C ALA A 80 -8.76 0.26 21.38
N ASN A 81 -10.10 0.15 21.54
CA ASN A 81 -10.82 -1.09 21.28
C ASN A 81 -11.79 -0.96 20.10
N LEU A 82 -11.39 -1.49 18.94
CA LEU A 82 -12.20 -1.47 17.71
C LEU A 82 -13.48 -2.30 17.81
N ASN A 83 -13.64 -3.14 18.83
CA ASN A 83 -14.89 -3.87 19.07
C ASN A 83 -15.93 -3.01 19.77
N PHE A 84 -15.55 -1.87 20.36
CA PHE A 84 -16.48 -1.00 21.08
C PHE A 84 -17.61 -0.45 20.18
N PRO A 85 -17.33 0.16 19.01
CA PRO A 85 -18.39 0.57 18.07
C PRO A 85 -19.19 -0.62 17.52
N ARG A 86 -18.61 -1.82 17.49
CA ARG A 86 -19.25 -3.05 16.97
C ARG A 86 -20.18 -3.71 17.98
N SER A 87 -20.08 -3.35 19.26
CA SER A 87 -20.90 -3.91 20.34
C SER A 87 -22.38 -3.49 20.25
N SER A 88 -22.68 -2.37 19.59
CA SER A 88 -24.04 -1.89 19.36
C SER A 88 -24.14 -1.07 18.07
N LEU A 89 -25.24 -1.22 17.33
CA LEU A 89 -25.52 -0.41 16.15
C LEU A 89 -25.62 1.08 16.47
N ARG A 90 -26.08 1.45 17.68
CA ARG A 90 -26.19 2.86 18.07
C ARG A 90 -24.81 3.46 18.33
N LEU A 91 -23.96 2.73 19.05
CA LEU A 91 -22.57 3.14 19.27
C LEU A 91 -21.81 3.23 17.96
N GLY A 92 -21.99 2.24 17.08
CA GLY A 92 -21.45 2.26 15.72
C GLY A 92 -21.86 3.52 14.98
N LEU A 93 -23.15 3.88 14.98
CA LEU A 93 -23.64 5.08 14.29
C LEU A 93 -23.02 6.37 14.86
N PHE A 94 -22.95 6.51 16.18
CA PHE A 94 -22.39 7.70 16.82
C PHE A 94 -20.88 7.85 16.57
N LEU A 95 -20.14 6.74 16.61
CA LEU A 95 -18.68 6.73 16.49
C LEU A 95 -18.17 6.62 15.04
N SER A 96 -19.07 6.44 14.07
CA SER A 96 -18.69 6.40 12.64
C SER A 96 -18.54 7.80 12.02
N HIS A 97 -18.71 8.87 12.80
CA HIS A 97 -18.54 10.22 12.29
C HIS A 97 -17.09 10.47 11.87
N LYS A 98 -16.91 11.18 10.75
CA LYS A 98 -15.59 11.43 10.15
C LYS A 98 -14.61 12.08 11.13
N SER A 99 -15.07 13.02 11.95
CA SER A 99 -14.22 13.67 12.96
C SER A 99 -13.71 12.66 13.99
N CYS A 100 -14.59 11.81 14.54
CA CYS A 100 -14.21 10.77 15.51
C CYS A 100 -13.17 9.80 14.91
N LEU A 101 -13.38 9.34 13.67
CA LEU A 101 -12.43 8.45 13.00
C LEU A 101 -11.09 9.14 12.71
N SER A 102 -11.11 10.43 12.33
CA SER A 102 -9.89 11.22 12.18
C SER A 102 -9.14 11.37 13.51
N GLU A 103 -9.84 11.67 14.61
CA GLU A 103 -9.23 11.75 15.95
C GLU A 103 -8.65 10.41 16.40
N LEU A 104 -9.33 9.30 16.08
CA LEU A 104 -8.81 7.97 16.36
C LEU A 104 -7.50 7.72 15.61
N ILE A 105 -7.43 8.04 14.31
CA ILE A 105 -6.20 7.90 13.53
C ILE A 105 -5.11 8.80 14.12
N VAL A 106 -5.42 10.06 14.42
CA VAL A 106 -4.47 10.96 15.09
C VAL A 106 -3.96 10.34 16.38
N ALA A 107 -4.82 9.83 17.25
CA ALA A 107 -4.41 9.22 18.52
C ALA A 107 -3.55 7.96 18.33
N VAL A 108 -3.85 7.13 17.31
CA VAL A 108 -3.13 5.89 17.02
C VAL A 108 -1.71 6.16 16.50
N PHE A 109 -1.57 7.14 15.60
CA PHE A 109 -0.32 7.41 14.91
C PHE A 109 0.49 8.56 15.52
N SER A 110 -0.11 9.40 16.39
CA SER A 110 0.60 10.51 17.08
C SER A 110 1.90 10.08 17.74
N PRO A 111 1.98 8.95 18.47
CA PRO A 111 3.24 8.55 19.08
C PRO A 111 4.38 8.31 18.08
N THR A 112 4.08 7.82 16.88
CA THR A 112 5.07 7.68 15.80
C THR A 112 5.38 9.04 15.17
N TRP A 113 4.35 9.84 14.87
CA TRP A 113 4.51 11.15 14.25
C TRP A 113 5.24 12.16 15.14
N GLU A 114 5.06 12.10 16.46
CA GLU A 114 5.76 12.93 17.44
C GLU A 114 7.28 12.79 17.37
N LEU A 115 7.75 11.61 16.98
CA LEU A 115 9.17 11.30 16.86
C LEU A 115 9.67 11.53 15.43
N TRP A 116 8.89 11.17 14.42
CA TRP A 116 9.43 10.96 13.07
C TRP A 116 8.69 11.67 11.93
N PHE A 117 7.64 12.44 12.21
CA PHE A 117 6.88 13.11 11.15
C PHE A 117 7.79 14.05 10.33
N GLY A 118 7.77 13.88 9.01
CA GLY A 118 8.57 14.70 8.09
C GLY A 118 10.06 14.35 8.04
N CYS A 119 10.52 13.38 8.83
CA CYS A 119 11.89 12.89 8.78
C CYS A 119 12.08 11.92 7.60
N PRO A 120 12.98 12.20 6.65
CA PRO A 120 13.29 11.28 5.57
C PRO A 120 13.88 9.96 6.09
N ARG A 121 13.54 8.82 5.48
CA ARG A 121 14.02 7.51 5.96
C ARG A 121 15.53 7.39 6.03
N ARG A 122 16.23 7.98 5.05
CA ARG A 122 17.70 8.01 4.97
C ARG A 122 18.39 8.61 6.20
N ALA A 123 17.69 9.44 6.98
CA ALA A 123 18.27 10.09 8.16
C ALA A 123 18.41 9.14 9.37
N ILE A 124 17.65 8.03 9.42
CA ILE A 124 17.63 7.11 10.59
C ILE A 124 18.46 5.84 10.34
N SER A 125 18.67 5.46 9.07
CA SER A 125 19.24 4.17 8.67
C SER A 125 20.70 3.91 9.08
N SER A 126 21.30 4.83 9.83
CA SER A 126 22.72 4.86 10.17
C SER A 126 23.10 4.11 11.44
N TYR A 127 22.16 3.67 12.30
CA TYR A 127 22.51 2.86 13.49
C TYR A 127 22.02 1.41 13.40
N HIS A 128 22.90 0.47 13.75
CA HIS A 128 22.62 -0.97 13.74
C HIS A 128 21.47 -1.34 14.69
N GLY A 129 20.50 -2.13 14.21
CA GLY A 129 19.42 -2.69 15.03
C GLY A 129 18.16 -1.84 15.14
N PHE A 130 18.07 -0.70 14.44
CA PHE A 130 16.91 0.20 14.52
C PHE A 130 15.55 -0.47 14.20
N ILE A 131 15.54 -1.54 13.40
CA ILE A 131 14.32 -2.31 13.07
C ILE A 131 13.79 -3.07 14.30
N ASP A 132 14.70 -3.56 15.14
CA ASP A 132 14.37 -4.30 16.35
C ASP A 132 14.12 -3.38 17.55
N ASP A 133 14.46 -2.10 17.42
CA ASP A 133 14.26 -1.08 18.45
C ASP A 133 12.83 -0.54 18.46
N ARG A 134 11.94 -1.32 19.06
CA ARG A 134 10.52 -0.97 19.25
C ARG A 134 10.33 0.29 20.09
N ASP A 135 11.24 0.52 21.04
CA ASP A 135 11.09 1.60 22.01
C ASP A 135 11.37 2.97 21.38
N GLN A 136 12.15 3.01 20.30
CA GLN A 136 12.46 4.24 19.57
C GLN A 136 11.41 4.67 18.53
N PHE A 137 10.59 3.76 17.99
CA PHE A 137 9.67 4.13 16.90
C PHE A 137 8.31 4.68 17.33
N GLY A 138 7.98 4.60 18.62
CA GLY A 138 6.75 5.16 19.19
C GLY A 138 5.46 4.53 18.67
N GLY A 139 4.51 4.29 19.56
CA GLY A 139 3.19 3.77 19.20
C GLY A 139 3.10 2.25 19.14
N ASP A 140 1.88 1.75 18.91
CA ASP A 140 1.56 0.32 18.90
C ASP A 140 1.41 -0.19 17.46
N PRO A 141 2.33 -1.03 16.95
CA PRO A 141 2.28 -1.53 15.58
C PRO A 141 1.08 -2.46 15.32
N ASP A 142 0.63 -3.21 16.33
CA ASP A 142 -0.54 -4.08 16.18
C ASP A 142 -1.81 -3.27 16.10
N PHE A 143 -1.92 -2.19 16.86
CA PHE A 143 -3.06 -1.29 16.80
C PHE A 143 -3.09 -0.47 15.50
N GLN A 144 -1.94 0.04 15.04
CA GLN A 144 -1.81 0.67 13.72
C GLN A 144 -2.26 -0.29 12.60
N THR A 145 -1.78 -1.54 12.64
CA THR A 145 -2.20 -2.60 11.71
C THR A 145 -3.71 -2.81 11.75
N ALA A 146 -4.30 -2.88 12.94
CA ALA A 146 -5.74 -3.13 13.10
C ALA A 146 -6.60 -1.98 12.54
N ILE A 147 -6.16 -0.73 12.72
CA ILE A 147 -6.81 0.45 12.13
C ILE A 147 -6.74 0.40 10.60
N LEU A 148 -5.55 0.15 10.04
CA LEU A 148 -5.34 0.06 8.59
C LEU A 148 -6.10 -1.11 7.95
N ALA A 149 -6.39 -2.16 8.72
CA ALA A 149 -7.21 -3.28 8.28
C ALA A 149 -8.73 -2.99 8.28
N CYS A 150 -9.18 -1.88 8.88
CA CYS A 150 -10.60 -1.57 8.96
C CYS A 150 -11.21 -1.17 7.62
N ARG A 151 -12.40 -1.70 7.29
CA ARG A 151 -13.05 -1.42 6.00
C ARG A 151 -13.47 0.04 5.77
N TRP A 152 -13.60 0.83 6.83
CA TRP A 152 -13.98 2.24 6.75
C TRP A 152 -12.77 3.15 6.50
N ILE A 153 -11.54 2.64 6.64
CA ILE A 153 -10.34 3.40 6.39
C ILE A 153 -10.24 3.70 4.90
N ASN A 154 -9.89 4.94 4.58
CA ASN A 154 -9.61 5.38 3.22
C ASN A 154 -8.41 6.33 3.27
N LEU A 155 -7.71 6.44 2.15
CA LEU A 155 -6.45 7.18 2.10
C LEU A 155 -6.65 8.65 2.41
N SER A 156 -7.74 9.25 1.90
CA SER A 156 -8.08 10.65 2.18
C SER A 156 -8.25 10.93 3.67
N LEU A 157 -8.87 10.01 4.42
CA LEU A 157 -9.05 10.13 5.86
C LEU A 157 -7.70 10.06 6.61
N VAL A 158 -6.77 9.22 6.16
CA VAL A 158 -5.43 9.13 6.74
C VAL A 158 -4.64 10.41 6.48
N LEU A 159 -4.64 10.92 5.24
CA LEU A 159 -3.98 12.17 4.89
C LEU A 159 -4.58 13.37 5.64
N GLU A 160 -5.90 13.41 5.79
CA GLU A 160 -6.56 14.45 6.59
C GLU A 160 -6.19 14.35 8.07
N ALA A 161 -6.10 13.14 8.64
CA ALA A 161 -5.63 12.94 10.00
C ALA A 161 -4.18 13.40 10.18
N GLN A 162 -3.29 13.08 9.22
CA GLN A 162 -1.92 13.62 9.19
C GLN A 162 -1.93 15.16 9.15
N GLN A 163 -2.78 15.77 8.32
CA GLN A 163 -2.92 17.23 8.26
C GLN A 163 -3.41 17.82 9.58
N VAL A 164 -4.39 17.19 10.22
CA VAL A 164 -4.93 17.62 11.52
C VAL A 164 -3.84 17.56 12.59
N TRP A 165 -3.08 16.47 12.63
CA TRP A 165 -1.96 16.33 13.55
C TRP A 165 -0.88 17.39 13.29
N TYR A 166 -0.48 17.59 12.04
CA TYR A 166 0.52 18.60 11.67
C TYR A 166 0.12 20.01 12.13
N ARG A 167 -1.15 20.39 11.92
CA ARG A 167 -1.65 21.70 12.38
C ARG A 167 -1.58 21.88 13.90
N ARG A 168 -1.72 20.79 14.67
CA ARG A 168 -1.74 20.80 16.14
C ARG A 168 -0.34 20.69 16.75
N HIS A 169 0.51 19.85 16.19
CA HIS A 169 1.78 19.40 16.81
C HIS A 169 3.00 19.59 15.91
N GLY A 170 2.80 19.80 14.61
CA GLY A 170 3.86 19.86 13.59
C GLY A 170 4.37 21.27 13.26
N LYS A 171 3.76 22.33 13.80
CA LYS A 171 4.24 23.71 13.56
C LYS A 171 5.67 23.89 14.07
N GLY A 172 6.54 24.44 13.22
CA GLY A 172 7.96 24.60 13.52
C GLY A 172 8.78 23.33 13.39
N ARG A 173 8.15 22.20 13.01
CA ARG A 173 8.90 21.00 12.64
C ARG A 173 9.31 21.09 11.17
N PRO A 174 10.55 20.77 10.86
CA PRO A 174 11.01 20.71 9.51
C PRO A 174 10.37 19.52 8.78
N PHE A 175 9.91 19.73 7.55
CA PHE A 175 9.37 18.67 6.71
C PHE A 175 10.30 18.46 5.53
N GLY A 176 11.07 17.37 5.57
CA GLY A 176 12.02 17.08 4.50
C GLY A 176 11.27 16.69 3.23
N ARG A 177 11.42 17.44 2.13
CA ARG A 177 10.95 16.95 0.84
C ARG A 177 11.86 15.80 0.41
N VAL A 178 11.24 14.78 -0.14
CA VAL A 178 11.93 13.67 -0.76
C VAL A 178 12.16 14.05 -2.23
N ASP A 179 13.31 14.65 -2.51
CA ASP A 179 13.57 15.31 -3.81
C ASP A 179 13.60 14.34 -4.99
N THR A 180 13.99 13.08 -4.75
CA THR A 180 13.95 12.03 -5.77
C THR A 180 13.37 10.75 -5.19
N TRP A 181 12.35 10.19 -5.86
CA TRP A 181 11.84 8.84 -5.58
C TRP A 181 12.75 7.70 -6.09
N TYR A 182 14.02 8.01 -6.39
CA TYR A 182 15.06 7.07 -6.78
C TYR A 182 16.06 6.88 -5.63
N PRO A 183 16.51 5.65 -5.34
CA PRO A 183 17.76 5.52 -4.61
C PRO A 183 18.85 6.13 -5.50
N ALA A 184 19.47 7.22 -5.07
CA ALA A 184 20.75 7.63 -5.65
C ALA A 184 21.62 6.38 -5.64
N LEU A 185 22.15 5.99 -6.80
CA LEU A 185 23.19 4.98 -6.80
C LEU A 185 24.31 5.55 -5.92
N GLU A 186 24.95 4.73 -5.08
CA GLU A 186 26.04 5.19 -4.21
C GLU A 186 27.16 5.89 -5.02
N ASP A 187 27.25 5.61 -6.33
CA ASP A 187 28.15 6.27 -7.28
C ASP A 187 27.79 7.74 -7.62
N ASP A 188 26.59 8.22 -7.28
CA ASP A 188 26.10 9.58 -7.58
C ASP A 188 26.07 10.50 -6.34
N LEU A 189 26.37 9.99 -5.14
CA LEU A 189 26.43 10.80 -3.91
C LEU A 189 27.75 11.55 -3.87
N ASP A 190 27.70 12.88 -3.97
CA ASP A 190 28.90 13.69 -3.77
C ASP A 190 29.37 13.66 -2.29
N GLU A 191 30.65 13.93 -2.05
CA GLU A 191 31.24 13.96 -0.69
C GLU A 191 30.50 14.93 0.25
N SER A 192 29.73 15.90 -0.27
CA SER A 192 28.95 16.85 0.52
C SER A 192 27.63 16.26 1.02
N GLU A 193 26.94 15.43 0.23
CA GLU A 193 25.75 14.69 0.67
C GLU A 193 26.12 13.63 1.70
N GLN A 194 27.27 12.95 1.52
CA GLN A 194 27.77 11.98 2.50
C GLN A 194 28.10 12.67 3.84
N ALA A 195 28.77 13.83 3.81
CA ALA A 195 29.04 14.61 5.03
C ALA A 195 27.76 15.14 5.71
N ARG A 196 26.71 15.49 4.94
CA ARG A 196 25.39 15.87 5.48
C ARG A 196 24.71 14.69 6.17
N LEU A 197 24.79 13.50 5.59
CA LEU A 197 24.23 12.27 6.16
C LEU A 197 24.93 11.94 7.48
N ASP A 198 26.26 11.95 7.52
CA ASP A 198 27.06 11.65 8.71
C ASP A 198 26.75 12.63 9.87
N HIS A 199 26.51 13.91 9.56
CA HIS A 199 26.11 14.92 10.56
C HIS A 199 24.69 14.69 11.12
N LEU A 200 23.77 14.06 10.37
CA LEU A 200 22.44 13.68 10.87
C LEU A 200 22.52 12.48 11.84
N VAL A 201 23.50 11.60 11.67
CA VAL A 201 23.72 10.42 12.54
C VAL A 201 24.18 10.83 13.94
N GLU A 202 25.09 11.80 14.04
CA GLU A 202 25.68 12.21 15.33
C GLU A 202 24.70 12.92 16.27
N LEU A 203 23.61 13.50 15.75
CA LEU A 203 22.70 14.33 16.54
C LEU A 203 21.65 13.53 17.33
N GLY A 204 21.43 12.25 17.01
CA GLY A 204 20.43 11.39 17.63
C GLY A 204 18.98 11.91 17.53
N PRO A 205 17.95 11.10 17.88
CA PRO A 205 16.53 11.47 17.71
C PRO A 205 16.05 12.67 18.55
N ARG A 206 16.91 13.31 19.34
CA ARG A 206 16.59 14.46 20.20
C ARG A 206 17.49 15.68 19.99
N GLY A 207 18.30 15.71 18.94
CA GLY A 207 19.08 16.90 18.59
C GLY A 207 18.17 17.97 17.97
N PRO A 208 18.08 19.19 18.52
CA PRO A 208 17.29 20.29 17.95
C PRO A 208 17.80 20.81 16.58
N GLY A 209 18.78 20.14 15.94
CA GLY A 209 19.42 20.56 14.69
C GLY A 209 19.25 19.64 13.49
N LEU A 210 18.42 18.58 13.57
CA LEU A 210 18.33 17.54 12.52
C LEU A 210 17.79 17.99 11.15
N CYS A 211 17.42 19.26 10.96
CA CYS A 211 16.91 19.70 9.66
C CYS A 211 16.99 21.22 9.43
N GLU A 212 18.04 21.87 9.91
CA GLU A 212 18.23 23.32 9.63
C GLU A 212 18.55 23.61 8.15
N SER A 213 18.84 22.60 7.32
CA SER A 213 19.31 22.79 5.94
C SER A 213 18.43 22.21 4.82
N VAL A 214 17.25 21.67 5.14
CA VAL A 214 16.26 21.33 4.09
C VAL A 214 15.40 22.55 3.89
N ASP A 215 15.27 23.01 2.64
CA ASP A 215 14.48 24.17 2.25
C ASP A 215 13.18 24.21 3.06
N SER A 216 13.18 25.07 4.07
CA SER A 216 12.09 25.20 5.01
C SER A 216 10.97 25.88 4.24
N PHE A 217 10.12 25.06 3.60
CA PHE A 217 8.92 25.57 2.98
C PHE A 217 8.13 26.32 4.04
N GLY A 218 7.60 27.48 3.65
CA GLY A 218 6.88 28.40 4.54
C GLY A 218 5.78 27.71 5.36
N ASP A 219 5.32 28.41 6.40
CA ASP A 219 4.49 28.02 7.55
C ASP A 219 3.32 27.01 7.39
N THR A 220 3.02 26.48 6.21
CA THR A 220 1.90 25.57 5.94
C THR A 220 2.27 24.40 5.04
N VAL A 221 2.69 23.27 5.63
CA VAL A 221 2.73 21.97 4.93
C VAL A 221 1.30 21.47 4.70
N ASP A 222 0.98 21.12 3.45
CA ASP A 222 -0.24 20.38 3.08
C ASP A 222 0.13 18.94 2.70
N THR A 223 -0.13 18.02 3.62
CA THR A 223 0.13 16.58 3.49
C THR A 223 -0.57 15.94 2.29
N THR A 224 -1.76 16.43 1.92
CA THR A 224 -2.50 15.91 0.75
C THR A 224 -1.84 16.36 -0.54
N CYS A 225 -1.42 17.63 -0.62
CA CYS A 225 -0.66 18.14 -1.76
C CYS A 225 0.72 17.47 -1.87
N CYS A 226 1.40 17.23 -0.75
CA CYS A 226 2.65 16.47 -0.74
C CYS A 226 2.43 15.06 -1.29
N PHE A 227 1.38 14.36 -0.85
CA PHE A 227 1.04 13.03 -1.38
C PHE A 227 0.73 13.04 -2.87
N ALA A 228 -0.07 14.00 -3.35
CA ALA A 228 -0.36 14.12 -4.77
C ALA A 228 0.93 14.37 -5.58
N THR A 229 1.79 15.27 -5.12
CA THR A 229 3.07 15.58 -5.78
C THR A 229 3.97 14.36 -5.85
N ASP A 230 4.11 13.63 -4.75
CA ASP A 230 4.95 12.42 -4.67
C ASP A 230 4.41 11.30 -5.58
N TRP A 231 3.09 11.15 -5.63
CA TRP A 231 2.43 10.19 -6.52
C TRP A 231 2.61 10.56 -8.00
N GLU A 232 2.44 11.84 -8.37
CA GLU A 232 2.70 12.33 -9.73
C GLU A 232 4.17 12.16 -10.13
N GLN A 233 5.09 12.36 -9.19
CA GLN A 233 6.51 12.11 -9.42
C GLN A 233 6.77 10.62 -9.67
N LEU A 234 6.16 9.71 -8.90
CA LEU A 234 6.23 8.27 -9.16
C LEU A 234 5.64 7.90 -10.55
N GLU A 235 4.52 8.51 -10.92
CA GLU A 235 3.84 8.27 -12.20
C GLU A 235 4.68 8.78 -13.39
N SER A 236 5.25 9.98 -13.29
CA SER A 236 6.11 10.54 -14.33
C SER A 236 7.43 9.77 -14.48
N GLN A 237 7.89 9.12 -13.41
CA GLN A 237 9.09 8.30 -13.45
C GLN A 237 8.86 6.97 -14.18
N ARG A 238 9.65 6.75 -15.23
CA ARG A 238 9.93 5.41 -15.77
C ARG A 238 10.94 4.73 -14.86
N ILE A 239 10.50 4.28 -13.68
CA ILE A 239 11.35 3.44 -12.83
C ILE A 239 11.73 2.22 -13.66
N ARG A 240 13.03 2.12 -14.02
CA ARG A 240 13.54 0.93 -14.68
C ARG A 240 13.46 -0.16 -13.63
N PHE A 241 12.76 -1.24 -13.96
CA PHE A 241 12.87 -2.49 -13.22
C PHE A 241 14.37 -2.81 -13.18
N HIS A 242 15.03 -2.54 -12.05
CA HIS A 242 16.48 -2.65 -12.00
C HIS A 242 16.79 -4.13 -11.82
N ASP A 243 17.06 -4.73 -12.98
CA ASP A 243 17.83 -5.91 -13.33
C ASP A 243 18.24 -6.84 -12.19
N LYS A 244 17.94 -8.14 -12.38
CA LYS A 244 18.34 -9.42 -11.75
C LYS A 244 19.17 -9.49 -10.44
N TYR A 245 19.83 -8.44 -10.00
CA TYR A 245 20.82 -8.41 -8.92
C TYR A 245 20.38 -7.62 -7.68
N SER A 246 19.15 -7.07 -7.64
CA SER A 246 18.58 -6.44 -6.45
C SER A 246 18.46 -7.38 -5.22
N GLY A 247 18.75 -8.68 -5.38
CA GLY A 247 18.74 -9.67 -4.30
C GLY A 247 19.95 -9.61 -3.35
N TYR A 248 21.01 -8.86 -3.67
CA TYR A 248 22.27 -8.90 -2.90
C TYR A 248 22.44 -7.82 -1.83
N TYR A 249 21.63 -6.76 -1.83
CA TYR A 249 21.77 -5.69 -0.85
C TYR A 249 20.56 -5.67 0.11
N PRO A 250 20.68 -6.28 1.30
CA PRO A 250 19.64 -6.23 2.34
C PRO A 250 19.33 -4.80 2.83
N PHE A 251 20.06 -3.80 2.34
CA PHE A 251 19.97 -2.41 2.79
C PHE A 251 19.28 -1.45 1.81
N ARG A 252 18.87 -1.88 0.61
CA ARG A 252 18.38 -0.93 -0.40
C ARG A 252 17.08 -0.21 -0.04
N CYS A 253 16.18 -0.81 0.75
CA CYS A 253 14.99 -0.10 1.25
C CYS A 253 15.28 1.06 2.18
N PHE A 254 16.48 1.13 2.74
CA PHE A 254 16.89 2.19 3.65
C PHE A 254 17.37 3.44 2.91
N PHE A 255 17.87 3.24 1.69
CA PHE A 255 18.11 4.31 0.72
C PHE A 255 16.87 4.64 -0.10
N LEU A 256 15.74 3.96 0.16
CA LEU A 256 14.52 4.27 -0.56
C LEU A 256 13.87 5.55 -0.01
N PRO A 257 13.55 6.48 -0.91
CA PRO A 257 12.89 7.74 -0.59
C PRO A 257 11.58 7.52 0.17
N GLY A 258 11.30 8.31 1.19
CA GLY A 258 10.08 8.22 2.00
C GLY A 258 10.26 8.74 3.42
N TYR A 259 9.26 8.47 4.26
CA TYR A 259 9.10 8.93 5.63
C TYR A 259 8.88 7.74 6.59
N TRP A 260 8.84 8.04 7.89
CA TRP A 260 8.46 7.10 8.95
C TRP A 260 7.11 7.52 9.55
N ASP A 261 6.08 7.50 8.71
CA ASP A 261 4.70 7.84 9.10
C ASP A 261 4.00 6.69 9.84
N VAL A 262 4.55 5.48 9.80
CA VAL A 262 4.08 4.31 10.56
C VAL A 262 5.24 3.61 11.27
N HIS A 263 4.92 2.90 12.34
CA HIS A 263 5.89 2.05 13.03
C HIS A 263 6.43 0.97 12.05
N PRO A 264 7.75 0.66 12.03
CA PRO A 264 8.33 -0.33 11.13
C PRO A 264 7.72 -1.75 11.19
N LEU A 265 7.12 -2.10 12.33
CA LEU A 265 6.46 -3.38 12.56
C LEU A 265 4.96 -3.36 12.21
N THR A 266 4.44 -2.22 11.78
CA THR A 266 3.07 -2.11 11.29
C THR A 266 2.92 -2.93 10.01
N ARG A 267 2.03 -3.92 10.06
CA ARG A 267 1.82 -4.85 8.97
C ARG A 267 0.90 -4.24 7.92
N ILE A 268 1.25 -4.46 6.66
CA ILE A 268 0.36 -4.12 5.54
C ILE A 268 -0.84 -5.09 5.57
N PRO A 269 -2.09 -4.60 5.63
CA PRO A 269 -3.24 -5.50 5.64
C PRO A 269 -3.28 -6.41 4.40
N ASN A 270 -3.48 -7.71 4.61
CA ASN A 270 -3.37 -8.74 3.57
C ASN A 270 -4.22 -8.47 2.31
N HIS A 271 -5.35 -7.76 2.46
CA HIS A 271 -6.22 -7.44 1.33
C HIS A 271 -5.63 -6.39 0.37
N PHE A 272 -4.61 -5.63 0.79
CA PHE A 272 -3.79 -4.80 -0.11
C PHE A 272 -2.76 -5.61 -0.85
N LEU A 273 -2.20 -6.66 -0.22
CA LEU A 273 -1.20 -7.54 -0.83
C LEU A 273 -1.78 -8.65 -1.70
N THR A 274 -3.08 -8.92 -1.63
CA THR A 274 -3.72 -10.01 -2.39
C THR A 274 -4.74 -9.53 -3.42
N GLY A 275 -5.08 -8.24 -3.48
CA GLY A 275 -6.10 -7.75 -4.41
C GLY A 275 -7.56 -8.05 -3.97
N PRO A 276 -8.58 -7.83 -4.82
CA PRO A 276 -8.50 -7.34 -6.21
C PRO A 276 -7.85 -5.96 -6.30
N TYR A 277 -7.23 -5.60 -7.41
CA TYR A 277 -6.47 -4.35 -7.54
C TYR A 277 -7.18 -3.33 -8.42
N ASP A 278 -7.06 -2.08 -8.00
CA ASP A 278 -7.48 -0.87 -8.69
C ASP A 278 -6.44 0.24 -8.41
N TRP A 279 -6.63 1.40 -9.03
CA TRP A 279 -5.77 2.57 -8.84
C TRP A 279 -5.79 3.08 -7.39
N ASP A 280 -6.89 2.88 -6.65
CA ASP A 280 -6.97 3.25 -5.24
C ASP A 280 -6.07 2.37 -4.36
N LYS A 281 -6.02 1.06 -4.62
CA LYS A 281 -5.07 0.17 -3.96
C LYS A 281 -3.64 0.44 -4.36
N ALA A 282 -3.38 0.84 -5.61
CA ALA A 282 -2.03 1.26 -6.01
C ALA A 282 -1.58 2.48 -5.19
N LYS A 283 -2.45 3.48 -5.00
CA LYS A 283 -2.17 4.63 -4.12
C LYS A 283 -1.96 4.24 -2.66
N TRP A 284 -2.72 3.26 -2.15
CA TRP A 284 -2.49 2.72 -0.80
C TRP A 284 -1.13 2.02 -0.68
N LEU A 285 -0.76 1.16 -1.64
CA LEU A 285 0.55 0.51 -1.65
C LEU A 285 1.68 1.53 -1.71
N PHE A 286 1.50 2.60 -2.48
CA PHE A 286 2.44 3.73 -2.48
C PHE A 286 2.48 4.44 -1.13
N TRP A 287 1.33 4.71 -0.51
CA TRP A 287 1.31 5.29 0.83
C TRP A 287 2.03 4.41 1.85
N PHE A 288 1.82 3.09 1.84
CA PHE A 288 2.56 2.16 2.71
C PHE A 288 4.06 2.25 2.49
N PHE A 289 4.49 2.24 1.23
CA PHE A 289 5.89 2.39 0.88
C PHE A 289 6.44 3.72 1.37
N ARG A 290 5.77 4.83 1.07
CA ARG A 290 6.12 6.19 1.48
C ARG A 290 6.17 6.31 2.99
N ALA A 291 5.27 5.67 3.72
CA ALA A 291 5.12 5.76 5.16
C ALA A 291 6.16 4.93 5.95
N GLY A 292 6.98 4.13 5.27
CA GLY A 292 7.99 3.29 5.93
C GLY A 292 7.51 1.88 6.27
N ALA A 293 6.32 1.47 5.81
CA ALA A 293 5.85 0.11 5.99
C ALA A 293 6.65 -0.87 5.12
N ALA A 294 6.85 -2.09 5.63
CA ALA A 294 7.51 -3.16 4.92
C ALA A 294 6.69 -4.46 5.04
N VAL A 295 6.95 -5.40 4.12
CA VAL A 295 6.43 -6.76 4.27
C VAL A 295 7.24 -7.51 5.31
N ILE A 296 6.55 -8.05 6.32
CA ILE A 296 7.14 -8.75 7.47
C ILE A 296 7.01 -10.26 7.25
N PRO A 297 8.09 -11.00 6.91
CA PRO A 297 8.02 -12.40 6.50
C PRO A 297 7.37 -13.33 7.53
N GLU A 298 7.50 -13.01 8.82
CA GLU A 298 6.93 -13.78 9.93
C GLU A 298 5.39 -13.85 9.89
N TYR A 299 4.74 -12.83 9.32
CA TYR A 299 3.28 -12.73 9.26
C TYR A 299 2.72 -12.71 7.83
N GLN A 300 3.55 -12.33 6.86
CA GLN A 300 3.16 -12.11 5.47
C GLN A 300 4.05 -12.96 4.58
N THR A 301 3.61 -14.19 4.38
CA THR A 301 4.42 -15.21 3.72
C THR A 301 4.55 -14.94 2.21
N TRP A 302 5.53 -15.57 1.59
CA TRP A 302 5.75 -15.45 0.15
C TRP A 302 4.60 -16.04 -0.65
N GLU A 303 3.87 -17.05 -0.14
CA GLU A 303 2.69 -17.61 -0.80
C GLU A 303 1.57 -16.57 -0.90
N LEU A 304 1.39 -15.76 0.15
CA LEU A 304 0.38 -14.71 0.18
C LEU A 304 0.69 -13.64 -0.85
N THR A 305 1.95 -13.20 -0.92
CA THR A 305 2.36 -12.15 -1.85
C THR A 305 2.49 -12.65 -3.28
N LYS A 306 2.81 -13.94 -3.49
CA LYS A 306 2.76 -14.61 -4.79
C LYS A 306 1.34 -14.61 -5.35
N LEU A 307 0.33 -14.93 -4.53
CA LEU A 307 -1.07 -14.86 -4.95
C LEU A 307 -1.45 -13.45 -5.42
N GLY A 308 -0.97 -12.42 -4.72
CA GLY A 308 -1.13 -11.02 -5.13
C GLY A 308 -0.50 -10.75 -6.49
N TYR A 309 0.76 -11.14 -6.65
CA TYR A 309 1.49 -11.00 -7.91
C TYR A 309 0.79 -11.71 -9.08
N GLU A 310 0.34 -12.96 -8.91
CA GLU A 310 -0.39 -13.70 -9.94
C GLU A 310 -1.66 -12.96 -10.36
N ARG A 311 -2.39 -12.37 -9.40
CA ARG A 311 -3.56 -11.54 -9.69
C ARG A 311 -3.20 -10.24 -10.42
N ILE A 312 -2.05 -9.65 -10.13
CA ILE A 312 -1.53 -8.48 -10.86
C ILE A 312 -1.23 -8.86 -12.31
N MET A 313 -0.60 -10.01 -12.56
CA MET A 313 -0.29 -10.49 -13.91
C MET A 313 -1.55 -10.80 -14.74
N LEU A 314 -2.69 -11.07 -14.08
CA LEU A 314 -3.97 -11.33 -14.73
C LEU A 314 -4.79 -10.06 -15.02
N LEU A 315 -4.32 -8.87 -14.65
CA LEU A 315 -5.05 -7.63 -14.91
C LEU A 315 -5.05 -7.28 -16.41
N GLU A 316 -6.21 -6.87 -16.91
CA GLU A 316 -6.35 -6.37 -18.29
C GLU A 316 -5.68 -5.00 -18.48
N ASP A 317 -5.70 -4.16 -17.43
CA ASP A 317 -5.00 -2.88 -17.41
C ASP A 317 -3.51 -3.11 -17.17
N HIS A 318 -2.75 -3.16 -18.26
CA HIS A 318 -1.31 -3.38 -18.25
C HIS A 318 -0.55 -2.23 -17.58
N HIS A 319 -1.08 -1.00 -17.62
CA HIS A 319 -0.45 0.14 -16.97
C HIS A 319 -0.57 0.01 -15.45
N LEU A 320 -1.77 -0.29 -14.96
CA LEU A 320 -1.99 -0.59 -13.54
C LEU A 320 -1.16 -1.79 -13.09
N ALA A 321 -1.14 -2.88 -13.87
CA ALA A 321 -0.35 -4.07 -13.56
C ALA A 321 1.12 -3.71 -13.39
N TYR A 322 1.70 -3.00 -14.36
CA TYR A 322 3.09 -2.54 -14.30
C TYR A 322 3.37 -1.71 -13.04
N ARG A 323 2.49 -0.77 -12.70
CA ARG A 323 2.63 0.05 -11.48
C ARG A 323 2.57 -0.77 -10.21
N LEU A 324 1.67 -1.75 -10.13
CA LEU A 324 1.56 -2.61 -8.95
C LEU A 324 2.80 -3.49 -8.76
N VAL A 325 3.39 -4.01 -9.85
CA VAL A 325 4.65 -4.76 -9.74
C VAL A 325 5.79 -3.85 -9.27
N GLN A 326 5.87 -2.62 -9.78
CA GLN A 326 6.85 -1.64 -9.30
C GLN A 326 6.68 -1.38 -7.80
N LEU A 327 5.44 -1.16 -7.34
CA LEU A 327 5.13 -0.95 -5.93
C LEU A 327 5.45 -2.18 -5.08
N PHE A 328 5.21 -3.39 -5.58
CA PHE A 328 5.63 -4.63 -4.92
C PHE A 328 7.15 -4.70 -4.77
N SER A 329 7.90 -4.27 -5.78
CA SER A 329 9.35 -4.16 -5.71
C SER A 329 9.78 -3.14 -4.66
N LEU A 330 9.17 -1.95 -4.63
CA LEU A 330 9.47 -0.89 -3.66
C LEU A 330 9.16 -1.30 -2.22
N LEU A 331 8.10 -2.09 -2.01
CA LEU A 331 7.72 -2.67 -0.72
C LEU A 331 8.57 -3.89 -0.33
N ASN A 332 9.59 -4.25 -1.11
CA ASN A 332 10.42 -5.44 -0.91
C ASN A 332 9.63 -6.76 -0.84
N VAL A 333 8.50 -6.84 -1.54
CA VAL A 333 7.66 -8.05 -1.56
C VAL A 333 8.47 -9.27 -2.00
N PHE A 334 9.30 -9.13 -3.03
CA PHE A 334 10.06 -10.26 -3.59
C PHE A 334 11.27 -10.69 -2.75
N ARG A 335 11.64 -9.92 -1.72
CA ARG A 335 12.85 -10.18 -0.94
C ARG A 335 12.79 -11.49 -0.16
N HIS A 336 11.62 -11.81 0.39
CA HIS A 336 11.40 -13.01 1.20
C HIS A 336 10.92 -14.22 0.38
N TRP A 337 10.87 -14.09 -0.95
CA TRP A 337 10.52 -15.20 -1.83
C TRP A 337 11.70 -16.17 -1.97
N PRO A 338 11.45 -17.48 -2.11
CA PRO A 338 12.48 -18.42 -2.51
C PRO A 338 13.16 -17.99 -3.79
N TYR A 339 14.50 -18.08 -3.83
CA TYR A 339 15.32 -17.58 -4.94
C TYR A 339 14.84 -18.07 -6.32
N PHE A 340 14.60 -19.37 -6.46
CA PHE A 340 14.14 -19.98 -7.71
C PHE A 340 12.81 -19.41 -8.21
N LEU A 341 11.88 -19.13 -7.29
CA LEU A 341 10.55 -18.62 -7.63
C LEU A 341 10.64 -17.16 -8.04
N ARG A 342 11.46 -16.38 -7.32
CA ARG A 342 11.68 -14.97 -7.64
C ARG A 342 12.24 -14.83 -9.04
N ASP A 343 13.26 -15.61 -9.40
CA ASP A 343 13.89 -15.53 -10.71
C ASP A 343 12.92 -15.93 -11.82
N GLU A 344 12.19 -17.05 -11.65
CA GLU A 344 11.17 -17.50 -12.59
C GLU A 344 10.11 -16.41 -12.85
N LYS A 345 9.57 -15.81 -11.79
CA LYS A 345 8.48 -14.84 -11.89
C LYS A 345 8.94 -13.46 -12.34
N LEU A 346 10.13 -13.02 -11.97
CA LEU A 346 10.68 -11.78 -12.50
C LEU A 346 11.00 -11.91 -13.99
N ASP A 347 11.53 -13.05 -14.43
CA ASP A 347 11.76 -13.32 -15.86
C ASP A 347 10.44 -13.41 -16.65
N GLU A 348 9.38 -13.97 -16.06
CA GLU A 348 8.02 -13.95 -16.63
C GLU A 348 7.50 -12.51 -16.83
N ALA A 349 7.62 -11.65 -15.81
CA ALA A 349 7.19 -10.25 -15.91
C ALA A 349 7.98 -9.46 -16.98
N LEU A 350 9.29 -9.68 -17.07
CA LEU A 350 10.12 -9.04 -18.09
C LEU A 350 9.75 -9.53 -19.49
N SER A 351 9.43 -10.82 -19.65
CA SER A 351 8.97 -11.39 -20.92
C SER A 351 7.64 -10.81 -21.37
N HIS A 352 6.72 -10.53 -20.44
CA HIS A 352 5.44 -9.87 -20.74
C HIS A 352 5.60 -8.42 -21.24
N ARG A 353 6.67 -7.72 -20.83
CA ARG A 353 7.00 -6.37 -21.32
C ARG A 353 7.36 -6.35 -22.81
N HIS A 354 7.83 -7.47 -23.35
CA HIS A 354 8.29 -7.60 -24.73
C HIS A 354 7.27 -8.22 -25.68
N ARG A 355 6.04 -8.53 -25.23
CA ARG A 355 4.98 -8.88 -26.18
C ARG A 355 4.58 -7.62 -26.94
N PRO A 356 4.81 -7.55 -28.27
CA PRO A 356 4.32 -6.42 -29.04
C PRO A 356 2.81 -6.37 -28.88
N VAL A 357 2.30 -5.20 -28.50
CA VAL A 357 0.87 -4.88 -28.60
C VAL A 357 0.45 -5.30 -30.00
N GLY A 358 -0.48 -6.26 -30.07
CA GLY A 358 -0.95 -6.84 -31.31
C GLY A 358 -1.65 -5.81 -32.19
N VAL A 359 -0.88 -4.96 -32.85
CA VAL A 359 -1.26 -4.42 -34.14
C VAL A 359 -1.28 -5.64 -35.05
N ARG A 360 -2.48 -6.08 -35.40
CA ARG A 360 -2.69 -7.02 -36.50
C ARG A 360 -2.21 -6.33 -37.79
N MET A 361 -0.90 -6.30 -38.00
CA MET A 361 -0.32 -5.92 -39.28
C MET A 361 -0.70 -7.01 -40.26
N GLN A 362 -1.71 -6.71 -41.09
CA GLN A 362 -1.88 -7.40 -42.35
C GLN A 362 -0.59 -7.19 -43.15
N TYR A 363 0.14 -8.28 -43.35
CA TYR A 363 1.34 -8.32 -44.16
C TYR A 363 0.96 -7.94 -45.61
N ARG A 364 1.31 -6.74 -46.04
CA ARG A 364 1.46 -6.40 -47.47
C ARG A 364 2.96 -6.37 -47.76
N PRO A 365 3.48 -7.24 -48.63
CA PRO A 365 4.88 -7.16 -49.03
C PRO A 365 5.03 -5.96 -49.97
N GLY A 366 5.81 -4.97 -49.55
CA GLY A 366 6.10 -3.79 -50.36
C GLY A 366 7.20 -2.93 -49.73
N ASN A 367 8.42 -3.14 -50.22
CA ASN A 367 9.57 -2.23 -50.27
C ASN A 367 9.80 -1.29 -49.07
N PHE A 368 10.72 -1.69 -48.18
CA PHE A 368 11.44 -0.74 -47.33
C PHE A 368 12.84 -0.51 -47.89
N SER A 369 13.02 0.66 -48.49
CA SER A 369 14.31 1.33 -48.64
C SER A 369 14.68 2.01 -47.32
N ASN A 370 15.90 1.76 -46.86
CA ASN A 370 16.76 2.55 -45.97
C ASN A 370 16.11 3.64 -45.11
N ALA A 371 15.99 3.36 -43.81
CA ALA A 371 16.07 4.36 -42.75
C ALA A 371 16.70 3.70 -41.52
N GLU A 372 18.03 3.77 -41.44
CA GLU A 372 18.79 3.34 -40.27
C GLU A 372 18.61 4.37 -39.15
N THR A 373 18.16 3.90 -37.98
CA THR A 373 18.12 4.73 -36.78
C THR A 373 19.48 4.73 -36.08
N PRO A 374 19.91 5.85 -35.46
CA PRO A 374 21.23 5.97 -34.83
C PRO A 374 21.53 4.93 -33.75
N GLU A 375 20.49 4.37 -33.11
CA GLU A 375 20.64 3.38 -32.05
C GLU A 375 21.16 2.02 -32.55
N ALA A 376 20.85 1.62 -33.78
CA ALA A 376 21.35 0.37 -34.37
C ALA A 376 22.87 0.42 -34.60
N HIS A 377 23.40 1.60 -34.89
CA HIS A 377 24.83 1.83 -35.15
C HIS A 377 25.69 1.68 -33.87
N VAL A 378 25.17 2.11 -32.71
CA VAL A 378 25.88 2.03 -31.42
C VAL A 378 25.98 0.58 -30.93
N TRP A 379 24.92 -0.22 -31.09
CA TRP A 379 24.94 -1.64 -30.72
C TRP A 379 25.77 -2.48 -31.69
N GLY A 380 25.78 -2.14 -32.99
CA GLY A 380 26.67 -2.77 -33.98
C GLY A 380 28.16 -2.54 -33.69
N LEU A 381 28.54 -1.31 -33.32
CA LEU A 381 29.92 -0.97 -32.95
C LEU A 381 30.36 -1.66 -31.65
N ALA A 382 29.49 -1.73 -30.64
CA ALA A 382 29.79 -2.45 -29.40
C ALA A 382 30.00 -3.96 -29.62
N ALA A 383 29.20 -4.58 -30.50
CA ALA A 383 29.34 -5.98 -30.86
C ALA A 383 30.63 -6.25 -31.67
N ALA A 384 31.03 -5.34 -32.57
CA ALA A 384 32.27 -5.44 -33.33
C ALA A 384 33.52 -5.29 -32.44
N CYS A 385 33.51 -4.38 -31.46
CA CYS A 385 34.59 -4.24 -30.48
C CYS A 385 34.72 -5.47 -29.57
N MET A 386 33.62 -6.16 -29.26
CA MET A 386 33.64 -7.40 -28.46
C MET A 386 34.17 -8.62 -29.23
N ALA A 387 34.10 -8.60 -30.57
CA ALA A 387 34.62 -9.68 -31.43
C ALA A 387 36.14 -9.64 -31.59
N HIS A 388 36.78 -8.48 -31.42
CA HIS A 388 38.24 -8.29 -31.48
C HIS A 388 38.82 -8.04 -30.10
N ARG A 389 38.84 -9.09 -29.26
CA ARG A 389 39.49 -9.05 -27.94
C ARG A 389 40.94 -9.52 -28.06
N GLU A 390 41.89 -8.62 -27.85
CA GLU A 390 43.29 -9.02 -27.66
C GLU A 390 43.52 -9.58 -26.24
N PRO A 391 44.38 -10.60 -26.08
CA PRO A 391 44.69 -11.15 -24.76
C PRO A 391 45.51 -10.15 -23.94
N GLY A 392 44.85 -9.48 -22.99
CA GLY A 392 45.46 -8.53 -22.06
C GLY A 392 44.62 -7.30 -21.78
N ASP A 393 43.60 -7.01 -22.60
CA ASP A 393 42.80 -5.79 -22.45
C ASP A 393 41.87 -5.82 -21.23
N SER A 394 41.97 -4.78 -20.41
CA SER A 394 41.05 -4.55 -19.29
C SER A 394 39.71 -4.01 -19.81
N LYS A 395 38.62 -4.30 -19.09
CA LYS A 395 37.27 -3.83 -19.44
C LYS A 395 37.18 -2.30 -19.49
N VAL A 396 38.06 -1.61 -18.74
CA VAL A 396 38.15 -0.15 -18.66
C VAL A 396 38.79 0.43 -19.93
N ASP A 397 39.85 -0.20 -20.46
CA ASP A 397 40.49 0.22 -21.72
C ASP A 397 39.54 0.07 -22.91
N MET A 398 38.72 -0.99 -22.90
CA MET A 398 37.71 -1.24 -23.93
C MET A 398 36.62 -0.16 -23.93
N MET A 399 36.17 0.28 -22.76
CA MET A 399 35.18 1.35 -22.62
C MET A 399 35.75 2.73 -22.98
N LEU A 400 37.01 3.00 -22.66
CA LEU A 400 37.69 4.25 -23.03
C LEU A 400 37.88 4.37 -24.55
N ARG A 401 38.25 3.28 -25.25
CA ARG A 401 38.34 3.26 -26.72
C ARG A 401 36.99 3.46 -27.40
N ALA A 402 35.95 2.78 -26.92
CA ALA A 402 34.59 2.95 -27.45
C ALA A 402 34.09 4.40 -27.30
N ASN A 403 34.38 5.03 -26.15
CA ASN A 403 33.99 6.41 -25.86
C ASN A 403 34.80 7.43 -26.69
N ALA A 404 36.08 7.15 -26.93
CA ALA A 404 36.94 7.96 -27.81
C ALA A 404 36.46 7.92 -29.28
N ALA A 405 36.04 6.75 -29.78
CA ALA A 405 35.51 6.60 -31.15
C ALA A 405 34.19 7.36 -31.37
N THR A 406 33.32 7.43 -30.35
CA THR A 406 32.09 8.23 -30.42
C THR A 406 32.31 9.75 -30.40
N ARG A 407 33.44 10.22 -29.86
CA ARG A 407 33.73 11.67 -29.74
C ARG A 407 34.36 12.29 -30.99
N THR A 408 35.01 11.50 -31.84
CA THR A 408 35.77 12.04 -32.99
C THR A 408 35.00 12.08 -34.30
N GLY A 409 33.77 11.54 -34.37
CA GLY A 409 32.86 11.74 -35.50
C GLY A 409 33.41 11.32 -36.88
N LEU A 410 34.37 10.40 -36.92
CA LEU A 410 34.98 9.89 -38.16
C LEU A 410 34.41 8.48 -38.47
N PRO A 411 34.09 8.18 -39.74
CA PRO A 411 33.64 6.86 -40.12
C PRO A 411 34.81 5.87 -40.05
N LEU A 412 34.73 4.94 -39.10
CA LEU A 412 35.75 3.96 -38.71
C LEU A 412 36.26 3.05 -39.85
N MET A 413 35.63 3.05 -41.02
CA MET A 413 36.02 2.19 -42.16
C MET A 413 37.30 2.64 -42.88
N GLU A 414 37.63 3.93 -42.90
CA GLU A 414 38.84 4.40 -43.63
C GLU A 414 40.13 4.25 -42.80
N ALA A 415 40.05 4.32 -41.47
CA ALA A 415 41.22 4.10 -40.60
C ALA A 415 41.63 2.63 -40.50
N LEU A 416 40.66 1.70 -40.54
CA LEU A 416 40.93 0.26 -40.49
C LEU A 416 41.48 -0.31 -41.81
N LEU A 417 41.30 0.39 -42.94
CA LEU A 417 41.87 0.00 -44.23
C LEU A 417 43.28 0.58 -44.47
N ALA A 418 43.71 1.57 -43.69
CA ALA A 418 45.06 2.14 -43.80
C ALA A 418 46.13 1.36 -43.03
N ASP A 419 45.74 0.59 -42.00
CA ASP A 419 46.66 -0.29 -41.23
C ASP A 419 46.73 -1.73 -41.80
N LEU A 420 46.03 -2.01 -42.90
CA LEU A 420 46.04 -3.31 -43.60
C LEU A 420 46.67 -3.25 -45.01
N ALA A 421 47.39 -2.18 -45.34
CA ALA A 421 48.28 -2.06 -46.51
C ALA A 421 49.70 -1.73 -46.04
#